data_AF-A0A417QX96-F1
#
_entry.id   AF-A0A417QX96-F1
#
_cell.length_a   1.000
_cell.length_b   1.000
_cell.length_c   1.000
_cell.angle_alpha   90.00
_cell.angle_beta   90.00
_cell.angle_gamma   90.00
#
_symmetry.space_group_name_H-M   'P 1'
#
loop_
_entity.id
_entity.type
_entity.pdbx_description
1 polymer ?
#
loop_
_entity_poly.entity_id
_entity_poly.type
_entity_poly.pdbx_seq_one_letter_code
_entity_poly.pdbx_strand_id
1 'polypeptide(L)'
;MREADFSERIKTILCERVGGRCSNPNCRRETLGPHREGDKRLSMGEAAHILGASPKGARYDARMTKEERESINNGIWLCSACHTLIDKNPDEYPVEELLKWKMIAEYEQERRLKGEDIVSFQSQQMERKKEALKQVKYATDCFHDLLEYSYKYWKMNFAQSFSNPIDLQNEIDDHHFMYEEELLHINKYLEKRDDLYEALNQHSLDLGKQVVELLNEYINLTTFQYYDDGIGMANNYWSSFFNMISKNIDNLRKIKKETDDILYSMYSA
;
A
#
# COMPACT_ATOMS: atom_id res chain seq x y z
N MET A 1 -6.26 11.73 45.52
CA MET A 1 -5.06 11.14 44.89
C MET A 1 -5.50 9.82 44.28
N ARG A 2 -5.26 9.60 42.98
CA ARG A 2 -5.61 8.32 42.32
C ARG A 2 -4.68 7.24 42.90
N GLU A 3 -5.19 6.01 43.05
CA GLU A 3 -4.49 4.90 43.73
C GLU A 3 -3.19 4.47 43.02
N ALA A 4 -3.10 4.74 41.71
CA ALA A 4 -1.99 4.37 40.84
C ALA A 4 -1.71 5.49 39.81
N ASP A 5 -1.26 6.67 40.27
CA ASP A 5 -0.90 7.78 39.38
C ASP A 5 0.56 7.71 38.94
N PHE A 6 0.89 8.28 37.78
CA PHE A 6 2.25 8.30 37.27
C PHE A 6 3.18 9.11 38.19
N SER A 7 4.40 8.61 38.42
CA SER A 7 5.45 9.41 39.07
C SER A 7 5.86 10.60 38.19
N GLU A 8 6.38 11.66 38.79
CA GLU A 8 6.87 12.84 38.04
C GLU A 8 7.97 12.49 37.02
N ARG A 9 8.77 11.46 37.31
CA ARG A 9 9.74 10.91 36.36
C ARG A 9 9.05 10.36 35.11
N ILE A 10 7.99 9.56 35.27
CA ILE A 10 7.25 9.00 34.13
C ILE A 10 6.57 10.11 33.32
N LYS A 11 5.95 11.09 33.99
CA LYS A 11 5.34 12.25 33.32
C LYS A 11 6.35 13.01 32.47
N THR A 12 7.53 13.26 33.02
CA THR A 12 8.63 13.93 32.31
C THR A 12 9.07 13.14 31.08
N ILE A 13 9.31 11.84 31.22
CA ILE A 13 9.72 10.99 30.10
C ILE A 13 8.64 10.94 29.01
N LEU A 14 7.35 10.81 29.38
CA LEU A 14 6.25 10.82 28.41
C LEU A 14 6.22 12.10 27.59
N CYS A 15 6.43 13.25 28.25
CA CYS A 15 6.51 14.55 27.60
C CYS A 15 7.71 14.64 26.64
N GLU A 16 8.91 14.28 27.10
CA GLU A 16 10.15 14.39 26.34
C GLU A 16 10.19 13.48 25.11
N ARG A 17 9.64 12.26 25.22
CA ARG A 17 9.54 11.29 24.11
C ARG A 17 8.77 11.81 22.90
N VAL A 18 7.87 12.77 23.11
CA VAL A 18 7.08 13.40 22.03
C VAL A 18 7.44 14.88 21.83
N GLY A 19 8.56 15.34 22.40
CA GLY A 19 9.05 16.71 22.25
C GLY A 19 8.13 17.76 22.87
N GLY A 20 7.37 17.41 23.90
CA GLY A 20 6.39 18.30 24.52
C GLY A 20 5.22 18.66 23.61
N ARG A 21 4.88 17.81 22.63
CA ARG A 21 3.71 17.98 21.75
C ARG A 21 2.58 17.02 22.12
N CYS A 22 1.33 17.46 21.93
CA CYS A 22 0.17 16.60 22.13
C CYS A 22 0.23 15.38 21.21
N SER A 23 0.00 14.17 21.74
CA SER A 23 0.07 12.93 20.95
C SER A 23 -1.13 12.70 20.03
N ASN A 24 -2.22 13.47 20.17
CA ASN A 24 -3.34 13.40 19.23
C ASN A 24 -2.87 13.84 17.82
N PRO A 25 -2.97 12.97 16.79
CA PRO A 25 -2.52 13.23 15.42
C PRO A 25 -3.13 14.49 14.79
N ASN A 26 -4.38 14.81 15.14
CA ASN A 26 -5.09 15.97 14.60
C ASN A 26 -4.80 17.27 15.39
N CYS A 27 -4.11 17.18 16.53
CA CYS A 27 -3.83 18.33 17.39
C CYS A 27 -2.36 18.76 17.31
N ARG A 28 -1.42 17.87 17.67
CA ARG A 28 0.05 18.07 17.69
C ARG A 28 0.58 19.39 18.30
N ARG A 29 -0.27 20.11 19.04
CA ARG A 29 0.07 21.42 19.60
C ARG A 29 1.20 21.32 20.61
N GLU A 30 2.00 22.38 20.69
CA GLU A 30 3.00 22.52 21.74
C GLU A 30 2.33 22.64 23.11
N THR A 31 2.89 21.93 24.08
CA THR A 31 2.38 21.88 25.45
C THR A 31 3.33 22.50 26.45
N LEU A 32 4.55 22.84 26.02
CA LEU A 32 5.57 23.53 26.81
C LEU A 32 5.82 24.91 26.24
N GLY A 33 6.08 25.88 27.12
CA GLY A 33 6.41 27.24 26.70
C GLY A 33 7.09 28.04 27.82
N PRO A 34 7.60 29.24 27.50
CA PRO A 34 8.20 30.10 28.49
C PRO A 34 7.14 30.69 29.43
N HIS A 35 7.48 30.81 30.72
CA HIS A 35 6.73 31.66 31.64
C HIS A 35 7.28 33.10 31.58
N ARG A 36 6.52 34.09 32.08
CA ARG A 36 7.00 35.48 32.19
C ARG A 36 8.18 35.63 33.16
N GLU A 37 8.24 34.75 34.16
CA GLU A 37 9.34 34.65 35.10
C GLU A 37 10.39 33.68 34.54
N GLY A 38 11.66 34.11 34.49
CA GLY A 38 12.71 33.41 33.73
C GLY A 38 13.13 32.04 34.29
N ASP A 39 12.82 31.75 35.55
CA ASP A 39 13.09 30.47 36.22
C ASP A 39 11.88 29.51 36.18
N LYS A 40 10.80 29.89 35.51
CA LYS A 40 9.56 29.11 35.39
C LYS A 40 9.26 28.71 33.94
N ARG A 41 8.49 27.63 33.79
CA ARG A 41 7.93 27.17 32.52
C ARG A 41 6.42 27.11 32.56
N LEU A 42 5.78 27.27 31.40
CA LEU A 42 4.39 26.91 31.19
C LEU A 42 4.31 25.46 30.72
N SER A 43 3.33 24.73 31.26
CA SER A 43 2.97 23.38 30.83
C SER A 43 1.45 23.29 30.73
N MET A 44 0.93 23.00 29.54
CA MET A 44 -0.49 22.70 29.30
C MET A 44 -0.69 21.22 28.93
N GLY A 45 0.37 20.42 29.06
CA GLY A 45 0.38 18.99 28.79
C GLY A 45 0.26 18.18 30.07
N GLU A 46 -0.39 17.04 29.95
CA GLU A 46 -0.70 16.11 31.03
C GLU A 46 -0.44 14.67 30.56
N ALA A 47 0.03 13.83 31.47
CA ALA A 47 0.13 12.39 31.24
C ALA A 47 -1.25 11.75 31.47
N ALA A 48 -1.85 11.27 30.39
CA ALA A 48 -3.12 10.54 30.42
C ALA A 48 -2.86 9.04 30.49
N HIS A 49 -3.72 8.32 31.21
CA HIS A 49 -3.70 6.87 31.22
C HIS A 49 -4.46 6.33 30.01
N ILE A 50 -3.87 5.38 29.30
CA ILE A 50 -4.54 4.68 28.19
C ILE A 50 -5.64 3.77 28.76
N LEU A 51 -5.29 2.90 29.72
CA LEU A 51 -6.23 2.19 30.57
C LEU A 51 -6.30 2.86 31.94
N GLY A 52 -7.51 3.18 32.40
CA GLY A 52 -7.75 3.99 33.59
C GLY A 52 -7.05 3.51 34.86
N ALA A 53 -6.54 4.44 35.65
CA ALA A 53 -5.84 4.17 36.92
C ALA A 53 -6.76 3.72 38.08
N SER A 54 -8.09 3.80 37.92
CA SER A 54 -9.05 3.50 38.99
C SER A 54 -10.33 2.88 38.41
N PRO A 55 -11.13 2.14 39.20
CA PRO A 55 -12.34 1.47 38.71
C PRO A 55 -13.37 2.37 38.01
N LYS A 56 -13.37 3.67 38.30
CA LYS A 56 -14.26 4.67 37.67
C LYS A 56 -13.60 5.40 36.49
N GLY A 57 -12.37 5.07 36.15
CA GLY A 57 -11.62 5.69 35.06
C GLY A 57 -12.04 5.14 33.70
N ALA A 58 -11.83 5.95 32.66
CA ALA A 58 -12.03 5.54 31.27
C ALA A 58 -11.19 4.29 30.93
N ARG A 59 -11.80 3.30 30.24
CA ARG A 59 -11.13 2.07 29.79
C ARG A 59 -10.44 1.28 30.92
N TYR A 60 -10.99 1.31 32.14
CA TYR A 60 -10.42 0.57 33.26
C TYR A 60 -10.46 -0.94 33.03
N ASP A 61 -9.33 -1.62 33.26
CA ASP A 61 -9.23 -3.08 33.31
C ASP A 61 -8.89 -3.55 34.73
N ALA A 62 -9.77 -4.37 35.31
CA ALA A 62 -9.62 -4.92 36.64
C ALA A 62 -8.45 -5.92 36.74
N ARG A 63 -8.03 -6.50 35.61
CA ARG A 63 -6.94 -7.49 35.54
C ARG A 63 -5.56 -6.87 35.62
N MET A 64 -5.44 -5.56 35.39
CA MET A 64 -4.15 -4.87 35.45
C MET A 64 -3.62 -4.79 36.88
N THR A 65 -2.31 -5.03 37.03
CA THR A 65 -1.59 -4.78 38.27
C THR A 65 -1.38 -3.28 38.49
N LYS A 66 -0.94 -2.89 39.69
CA LYS A 66 -0.60 -1.50 39.98
C LYS A 66 0.59 -1.05 39.14
N GLU A 67 1.60 -1.91 39.00
CA GLU A 67 2.82 -1.67 38.24
C GLU A 67 2.52 -1.46 36.75
N GLU A 68 1.58 -2.23 36.20
CA GLU A 68 1.11 -2.06 34.82
C GLU A 68 0.36 -0.73 34.63
N ARG A 69 -0.45 -0.31 35.61
CA ARG A 69 -1.17 0.97 35.55
C ARG A 69 -0.22 2.17 35.57
N GLU A 70 0.82 2.10 36.39
CA GLU A 70 1.84 3.16 36.54
C GLU A 70 2.95 3.11 35.48
N SER A 71 2.94 2.07 34.62
CA SER A 71 3.94 1.89 33.58
C SER A 71 3.86 2.97 32.51
N ILE A 72 5.03 3.36 31.99
CA ILE A 72 5.13 4.26 30.83
C ILE A 72 4.39 3.73 29.60
N ASN A 73 4.25 2.41 29.49
CA ASN A 73 3.53 1.77 28.39
C ASN A 73 2.02 2.06 28.44
N ASN A 74 1.48 2.34 29.62
CA ASN A 74 0.09 2.73 29.83
C ASN A 74 -0.12 4.26 29.76
N GLY A 75 0.93 5.03 29.46
CA GLY A 75 0.90 6.49 29.45
C GLY A 75 0.98 7.11 28.07
N ILE A 76 0.19 8.16 27.84
CA ILE A 76 0.24 9.01 26.64
C ILE A 76 0.27 10.49 27.05
N TRP A 77 1.09 11.30 26.36
CA TRP A 77 1.19 12.73 26.64
C TRP A 77 0.20 13.53 25.77
N LEU A 78 -0.70 14.29 26.39
CA LEU A 78 -1.76 15.04 25.71
C LEU A 78 -1.85 16.47 26.25
N CYS A 79 -2.37 17.42 25.47
CA CYS A 79 -2.81 18.69 26.04
C CYS A 79 -4.07 18.49 26.89
N SER A 80 -4.30 19.36 27.87
CA SER A 80 -5.45 19.28 28.79
C SER A 80 -6.80 19.11 28.09
N ALA A 81 -6.99 19.76 26.94
CA ALA A 81 -8.20 19.64 26.12
C ALA A 81 -8.36 18.23 25.51
N CYS A 82 -7.30 17.67 24.90
CA CYS A 82 -7.35 16.33 24.33
C CYS A 82 -7.43 15.25 25.41
N HIS A 83 -6.79 15.44 26.57
CA HIS A 83 -6.94 14.55 27.72
C HIS A 83 -8.40 14.47 28.17
N THR A 84 -9.05 15.63 28.34
CA THR A 84 -10.47 15.69 28.70
C THR A 84 -11.36 15.03 27.64
N LEU A 85 -11.04 15.20 26.35
CA LEU A 85 -11.79 14.62 25.23
C LEU A 85 -11.80 13.09 25.26
N ILE A 86 -10.62 12.47 25.42
CA ILE A 86 -10.50 11.00 25.41
C ILE A 86 -11.08 10.34 26.66
N ASP A 87 -11.07 11.05 27.79
CA ASP A 87 -11.61 10.55 29.06
C ASP A 87 -13.14 10.63 29.09
N LYS A 88 -13.73 11.62 28.43
CA LYS A 88 -15.19 11.77 28.35
C LYS A 88 -15.85 10.88 27.29
N ASN A 89 -15.10 10.44 26.28
CA ASN A 89 -15.62 9.63 25.17
C ASN A 89 -14.82 8.33 24.99
N PRO A 90 -14.80 7.43 25.98
CA PRO A 90 -13.96 6.23 25.95
C PRO A 90 -14.26 5.28 24.78
N ASP A 91 -15.51 5.25 24.31
CA ASP A 91 -15.94 4.38 23.20
C ASP A 91 -15.42 4.88 21.83
N GLU A 92 -15.29 6.20 21.66
CA GLU A 92 -14.72 6.80 20.44
C GLU A 92 -13.19 6.71 20.42
N TYR A 93 -12.56 6.61 21.59
CA TYR A 93 -11.12 6.54 21.75
C TYR A 93 -10.71 5.26 22.50
N PRO A 94 -10.81 4.10 21.83
CA PRO A 94 -10.46 2.82 22.43
C PRO A 94 -8.94 2.69 22.65
N VAL A 95 -8.54 1.68 23.41
CA VAL A 95 -7.14 1.45 23.83
C VAL A 95 -6.21 1.36 22.62
N GLU A 96 -6.62 0.64 21.58
CA GLU A 96 -5.84 0.43 20.36
C GLU A 96 -5.57 1.74 19.63
N GLU A 97 -6.54 2.66 19.64
CA GLU A 97 -6.41 3.98 19.00
C GLU A 97 -5.42 4.87 19.76
N LEU A 98 -5.49 4.89 21.09
CA LEU A 98 -4.55 5.65 21.91
C LEU A 98 -3.12 5.09 21.83
N LEU A 99 -2.96 3.77 21.74
CA LEU A 99 -1.66 3.14 21.49
C LEU A 99 -1.09 3.56 20.13
N LYS A 100 -1.91 3.62 19.07
CA LYS A 100 -1.49 4.14 17.76
C LYS A 100 -1.06 5.60 17.86
N TRP A 101 -1.83 6.45 18.54
CA TRP A 101 -1.48 7.87 18.73
C TRP A 101 -0.13 8.03 19.42
N LYS A 102 0.13 7.25 20.47
CA LYS A 102 1.42 7.23 21.17
C LYS A 102 2.56 6.84 20.21
N MET A 103 2.41 5.74 19.47
CA MET A 103 3.43 5.28 18.53
C MET A 103 3.74 6.31 17.44
N ILE A 104 2.70 6.89 16.82
CA ILE A 104 2.84 7.92 15.79
C ILE A 104 3.55 9.15 16.37
N ALA A 105 3.14 9.61 17.56
CA ALA A 105 3.70 10.79 18.18
C ALA A 105 5.20 10.66 18.49
N GLU A 106 5.62 9.48 18.98
CA GLU A 106 7.02 9.15 19.27
C GLU A 106 7.84 8.99 17.99
N TYR A 107 7.30 8.30 16.97
CA TYR A 107 7.95 8.16 15.67
C TYR A 107 8.18 9.52 15.00
N GLU A 108 7.17 10.38 14.95
CA GLU A 108 7.33 11.71 14.37
C GLU A 108 8.35 12.55 15.15
N GLN A 109 8.47 12.40 16.47
CA GLN A 109 9.49 13.10 17.24
C GLN A 109 10.89 12.58 16.93
N GLU A 110 11.05 11.27 16.76
CA GLU A 110 12.31 10.68 16.28
C GLU A 110 12.72 11.25 14.91
N ARG A 111 11.76 11.36 13.98
CA ARG A 111 11.97 11.96 12.65
C ARG A 111 12.41 13.43 12.74
N ARG A 112 11.74 14.22 13.59
CA ARG A 112 12.13 15.61 13.87
C ARG A 112 13.56 15.74 14.35
N LEU A 113 13.98 14.86 15.27
CA LEU A 113 15.35 14.87 15.80
C LEU A 113 16.39 14.50 14.73
N LYS A 114 16.01 13.76 13.68
CA LYS A 114 16.85 13.45 12.52
C LYS A 114 16.87 14.55 11.47
N GLY A 115 16.10 15.63 11.65
CA GLY A 115 15.98 16.71 10.67
C GLY A 115 15.17 16.33 9.42
N GLU A 116 14.36 15.26 9.51
CA GLU A 116 13.49 14.83 8.42
C GLU A 116 12.17 15.62 8.48
N ASP A 117 11.68 16.08 7.32
CA ASP A 117 10.38 16.75 7.23
C ASP A 117 9.28 15.82 7.75
N ILE A 118 8.43 16.34 8.66
CA ILE A 118 7.31 15.57 9.19
C ILE A 118 6.21 15.51 8.13
N VAL A 119 6.31 14.54 7.25
CA VAL A 119 5.17 14.10 6.46
C VAL A 119 4.24 13.38 7.43
N SER A 120 3.00 13.88 7.62
CA SER A 120 2.05 13.24 8.53
C SER A 120 1.89 11.75 8.17
N PHE A 121 1.62 10.88 9.13
CA PHE A 121 1.41 9.45 8.84
C PHE A 121 0.34 9.21 7.76
N GLN A 122 -0.72 10.03 7.76
CA GLN A 122 -1.75 10.03 6.71
C GLN A 122 -1.18 10.41 5.35
N SER A 123 -0.34 11.45 5.28
CA SER A 123 0.34 11.86 4.05
C SER A 123 1.30 10.79 3.55
N GLN A 124 2.01 10.08 4.44
CA GLN A 124 2.90 8.98 4.08
C GLN A 124 2.13 7.76 3.54
N GLN A 125 1.00 7.41 4.16
CA GLN A 125 0.11 6.36 3.63
C GLN A 125 -0.47 6.75 2.27
N MET A 126 -0.89 8.01 2.10
CA MET A 126 -1.41 8.50 0.83
C MET A 126 -0.34 8.46 -0.28
N GLU A 127 0.91 8.82 0.03
CA GLU A 127 2.00 8.78 -0.95
C GLU A 127 2.37 7.34 -1.33
N ARG A 128 2.44 6.42 -0.34
CA ARG A 128 2.64 4.99 -0.60
C ARG A 128 1.56 4.43 -1.50
N LYS A 129 0.29 4.76 -1.23
CA LYS A 129 -0.84 4.34 -2.06
C LYS A 129 -0.74 4.92 -3.47
N LYS A 130 -0.39 6.20 -3.62
CA LYS A 130 -0.19 6.83 -4.94
C LYS A 130 0.91 6.15 -5.74
N GLU A 131 2.01 5.80 -5.09
CA GLU A 131 3.14 5.13 -5.73
C GLU A 131 2.79 3.71 -6.17
N ALA A 132 2.11 2.94 -5.31
CA ALA A 132 1.56 1.63 -5.64
C ALA A 132 0.67 1.70 -6.90
N LEU A 133 -0.25 2.66 -6.95
CA LEU A 133 -1.13 2.88 -8.10
C LEU A 133 -0.34 3.20 -9.38
N LYS A 134 0.76 3.97 -9.29
CA LYS A 134 1.59 4.34 -10.46
C LYS A 134 2.30 3.12 -11.02
N GLN A 135 2.91 2.33 -10.15
CA GLN A 135 3.69 1.15 -10.55
C GLN A 135 2.81 0.10 -11.21
N VAL A 136 1.65 -0.18 -10.62
CA VAL A 136 0.70 -1.15 -11.17
C VAL A 136 0.11 -0.65 -12.49
N LYS A 137 -0.24 0.64 -12.58
CA LYS A 137 -0.66 1.24 -13.84
C LYS A 137 0.39 1.10 -14.93
N TYR A 138 1.64 1.47 -14.62
CA TYR A 138 2.76 1.39 -15.56
C TYR A 138 2.98 -0.04 -16.06
N ALA A 139 3.04 -1.02 -15.15
CA ALA A 139 3.23 -2.42 -15.52
C ALA A 139 2.06 -2.94 -16.39
N THR A 140 0.82 -2.56 -16.04
CA THR A 140 -0.37 -2.92 -16.80
C THR A 140 -0.35 -2.29 -18.20
N ASP A 141 0.02 -1.01 -18.31
CA ASP A 141 0.13 -0.29 -19.59
C ASP A 141 1.20 -0.95 -20.47
N CYS A 142 2.42 -1.18 -19.95
CA CYS A 142 3.49 -1.83 -20.70
C CYS A 142 3.10 -3.23 -21.20
N PHE A 143 2.43 -4.02 -20.36
CA PHE A 143 2.00 -5.36 -20.76
C PHE A 143 0.86 -5.31 -21.79
N HIS A 144 -0.11 -4.41 -21.59
CA HIS A 144 -1.22 -4.24 -22.52
C HIS A 144 -0.76 -3.74 -23.90
N ASP A 145 0.16 -2.77 -23.94
CA ASP A 145 0.71 -2.24 -25.18
C ASP A 145 1.43 -3.32 -25.99
N LEU A 146 2.17 -4.21 -25.32
CA LEU A 146 2.81 -5.35 -25.96
C LEU A 146 1.77 -6.30 -26.57
N LEU A 147 0.70 -6.63 -25.85
CA LEU A 147 -0.37 -7.51 -26.35
C LEU A 147 -1.14 -6.90 -27.53
N GLU A 148 -1.40 -5.59 -27.49
CA GLU A 148 -2.00 -4.85 -28.60
C GLU A 148 -1.09 -4.85 -29.83
N TYR A 149 0.22 -4.64 -29.62
CA TYR A 149 1.21 -4.75 -30.69
C TYR A 149 1.21 -6.16 -31.29
N SER A 150 1.28 -7.21 -30.46
CA SER A 150 1.24 -8.60 -30.89
C SER A 150 -0.03 -8.93 -31.69
N TYR A 151 -1.20 -8.47 -31.22
CA TYR A 151 -2.46 -8.68 -31.93
C TYR A 151 -2.49 -7.99 -33.29
N LYS A 152 -2.03 -6.73 -33.35
CA LYS A 152 -1.96 -5.98 -34.61
C LYS A 152 -1.01 -6.64 -35.60
N TYR A 153 0.17 -7.05 -35.13
CA TYR A 153 1.15 -7.77 -35.92
C TYR A 153 0.57 -9.06 -36.51
N TRP A 154 -0.07 -9.88 -35.68
CA TRP A 154 -0.75 -11.09 -36.14
C TRP A 154 -1.85 -10.81 -37.16
N LYS A 155 -2.67 -9.80 -36.89
CA LYS A 155 -3.79 -9.43 -37.76
C LYS A 155 -3.31 -8.97 -39.15
N MET A 156 -2.18 -8.27 -39.21
CA MET A 156 -1.63 -7.74 -40.45
C MET A 156 -0.88 -8.78 -41.27
N ASN A 157 -0.15 -9.69 -40.62
CA ASN A 157 0.76 -10.61 -41.31
C ASN A 157 0.18 -12.01 -41.49
N PHE A 158 -0.70 -12.47 -40.59
CA PHE A 158 -1.06 -13.89 -40.51
C PHE A 158 -2.56 -14.18 -40.60
N ALA A 159 -3.41 -13.31 -40.04
CA ALA A 159 -4.83 -13.61 -39.86
C ALA A 159 -5.64 -13.89 -41.16
N GLN A 160 -5.17 -13.41 -42.31
CA GLN A 160 -5.82 -13.65 -43.61
C GLN A 160 -5.32 -14.92 -44.31
N SER A 161 -4.13 -15.39 -43.96
CA SER A 161 -3.40 -16.42 -44.70
C SER A 161 -3.36 -17.76 -43.98
N PHE A 162 -3.47 -17.77 -42.64
CA PHE A 162 -3.27 -18.97 -41.83
C PHE A 162 -4.42 -19.15 -40.84
N SER A 163 -5.48 -19.83 -41.28
CA SER A 163 -6.62 -20.21 -40.42
C SER A 163 -6.32 -21.41 -39.52
N ASN A 164 -5.27 -22.17 -39.82
CA ASN A 164 -4.83 -23.34 -39.06
C ASN A 164 -3.55 -23.00 -38.25
N PRO A 165 -3.54 -23.23 -36.93
CA PRO A 165 -2.37 -23.01 -36.08
C PRO A 165 -1.09 -23.72 -36.56
N ILE A 166 -1.20 -24.92 -37.15
CA ILE A 166 -0.01 -25.65 -37.60
C ILE A 166 0.66 -24.93 -38.78
N ASP A 167 -0.15 -24.41 -39.71
CA ASP A 167 0.35 -23.77 -40.93
C ASP A 167 1.05 -22.43 -40.63
N LEU A 168 0.57 -21.70 -39.60
CA LEU A 168 1.23 -20.49 -39.13
C LEU A 168 2.62 -20.76 -38.53
N GLN A 169 2.75 -21.84 -37.75
CA GLN A 169 4.05 -22.15 -37.14
C GLN A 169 5.06 -22.54 -38.21
N ASN A 170 4.66 -23.38 -39.17
CA ASN A 170 5.51 -23.76 -40.29
C ASN A 170 5.95 -22.54 -41.11
N GLU A 171 5.05 -21.57 -41.37
CA GLU A 171 5.41 -20.33 -42.06
C GLU A 171 6.49 -19.54 -41.31
N ILE A 172 6.35 -19.40 -39.99
CA ILE A 172 7.32 -18.68 -39.15
C ILE A 172 8.66 -19.43 -39.12
N ASP A 173 8.64 -20.75 -39.05
CA ASP A 173 9.85 -21.58 -39.00
C ASP A 173 10.58 -21.56 -40.36
N ASP A 174 9.86 -21.66 -41.47
CA ASP A 174 10.42 -21.65 -42.84
C ASP A 174 10.94 -20.27 -43.26
N HIS A 175 10.35 -19.19 -42.73
CA HIS A 175 10.68 -17.79 -43.07
C HIS A 175 11.16 -16.97 -41.87
N HIS A 176 11.82 -17.61 -40.90
CA HIS A 176 12.20 -16.99 -39.62
C HIS A 176 12.87 -15.61 -39.75
N PHE A 177 13.81 -15.46 -40.69
CA PHE A 177 14.54 -14.20 -40.91
C PHE A 177 13.62 -13.00 -41.24
N MET A 178 12.43 -13.25 -41.79
CA MET A 178 11.47 -12.19 -42.11
C MET A 178 10.70 -11.67 -40.90
N TYR A 179 10.67 -12.44 -39.79
CA TYR A 179 9.84 -12.16 -38.62
C TYR A 179 10.65 -12.04 -37.32
N GLU A 180 11.95 -12.36 -37.36
CA GLU A 180 12.81 -12.50 -36.18
C GLU A 180 12.78 -11.26 -35.27
N GLU A 181 12.90 -10.06 -35.84
CA GLU A 181 12.97 -8.81 -35.08
C GLU A 181 11.68 -8.55 -34.27
N GLU A 182 10.53 -8.65 -34.92
CA GLU A 182 9.24 -8.40 -34.28
C GLU A 182 8.86 -9.53 -33.32
N LEU A 183 9.17 -10.78 -33.67
CA LEU A 183 8.95 -11.91 -32.77
C LEU A 183 9.84 -11.81 -31.53
N LEU A 184 11.08 -11.36 -31.65
CA LEU A 184 11.96 -11.09 -30.50
C LEU A 184 11.38 -9.99 -29.59
N HIS A 185 10.80 -8.94 -30.17
CA HIS A 185 10.09 -7.92 -29.40
C HIS A 185 8.88 -8.50 -28.66
N ILE A 186 8.06 -9.29 -29.35
CA ILE A 186 6.87 -9.95 -28.78
C ILE A 186 7.25 -10.96 -27.70
N ASN A 187 8.39 -11.62 -27.81
CA ASN A 187 8.85 -12.63 -26.86
C ASN A 187 9.14 -12.06 -25.46
N LYS A 188 9.17 -10.73 -25.30
CA LYS A 188 9.17 -10.06 -23.98
C LYS A 188 7.86 -10.22 -23.22
N TYR A 189 6.88 -10.94 -23.77
CA TYR A 189 5.59 -11.23 -23.16
C TYR A 189 5.71 -11.78 -21.73
N LEU A 190 6.57 -12.77 -21.50
CA LEU A 190 6.72 -13.37 -20.17
C LEU A 190 7.31 -12.36 -19.17
N GLU A 191 8.35 -11.62 -19.57
CA GLU A 191 8.94 -10.55 -18.76
C GLU A 191 7.89 -9.51 -18.34
N LYS A 192 7.10 -8.99 -19.30
CA LYS A 192 6.10 -7.96 -19.01
C LYS A 192 4.93 -8.48 -18.16
N ARG A 193 4.54 -9.74 -18.34
CA ARG A 193 3.53 -10.38 -17.50
C ARG A 193 4.04 -10.54 -16.07
N ASP A 194 5.29 -10.98 -15.92
CA ASP A 194 5.90 -11.21 -14.62
C ASP A 194 6.14 -9.87 -13.88
N ASP A 195 6.53 -8.80 -14.59
CA ASP A 195 6.58 -7.42 -14.06
C ASP A 195 5.24 -6.99 -13.46
N LEU A 196 4.12 -7.25 -14.16
CA LEU A 196 2.77 -6.95 -13.66
C LEU A 196 2.41 -7.80 -12.45
N TYR A 197 2.72 -9.09 -12.49
CA TYR A 197 2.45 -10.01 -11.39
C TYR A 197 3.22 -9.62 -10.12
N GLU A 198 4.48 -9.22 -10.25
CA GLU A 198 5.31 -8.74 -9.14
C GLU A 198 4.74 -7.44 -8.56
N ALA A 199 4.43 -6.46 -9.41
CA ALA A 199 3.82 -5.20 -8.99
C ALA A 199 2.49 -5.44 -8.25
N LEU A 200 1.67 -6.38 -8.74
CA LEU A 200 0.39 -6.72 -8.12
C LEU A 200 0.57 -7.35 -6.74
N ASN A 201 1.50 -8.29 -6.59
CA ASN A 201 1.77 -8.95 -5.31
C ASN A 201 2.32 -7.98 -4.26
N GLN A 202 3.27 -7.13 -4.69
CA GLN A 202 3.90 -6.16 -3.81
C GLN A 202 2.90 -5.14 -3.23
N HIS A 203 1.89 -4.75 -4.03
CA HIS A 203 0.99 -3.64 -3.71
C HIS A 203 -0.47 -4.05 -3.48
N SER A 204 -0.77 -5.35 -3.40
CA SER A 204 -2.14 -5.89 -3.29
C SER A 204 -3.00 -5.25 -2.18
N LEU A 205 -2.40 -4.93 -1.02
CA LEU A 205 -3.08 -4.30 0.10
C LEU A 205 -3.46 -2.83 -0.17
N ASP A 206 -2.67 -2.13 -0.98
CA ASP A 206 -2.85 -0.70 -1.27
C ASP A 206 -3.83 -0.45 -2.44
N LEU A 207 -3.97 -1.41 -3.35
CA LEU A 207 -4.83 -1.35 -4.55
C LEU A 207 -6.30 -1.63 -4.27
N GLY A 208 -6.59 -2.41 -3.24
CA GLY A 208 -7.94 -2.88 -2.93
C GLY A 208 -8.38 -4.08 -3.78
N LYS A 209 -9.33 -4.83 -3.22
CA LYS A 209 -9.73 -6.16 -3.71
C LYS A 209 -10.18 -6.19 -5.18
N GLN A 210 -10.98 -5.21 -5.60
CA GLN A 210 -11.56 -5.18 -6.95
C GLN A 210 -10.50 -5.07 -8.05
N VAL A 211 -9.51 -4.17 -7.88
CA VAL A 211 -8.41 -4.02 -8.84
C VAL A 211 -7.57 -5.30 -8.92
N VAL A 212 -7.32 -5.92 -7.77
CA VAL A 212 -6.56 -7.18 -7.69
C VAL A 212 -7.28 -8.31 -8.41
N GLU A 213 -8.60 -8.43 -8.25
CA GLU A 213 -9.39 -9.44 -8.94
C GLU A 213 -9.40 -9.23 -10.47
N LEU A 214 -9.59 -7.99 -10.93
CA LEU A 214 -9.55 -7.64 -12.36
C LEU A 214 -8.19 -7.95 -12.99
N LEU A 215 -7.08 -7.57 -12.35
CA LEU A 215 -5.75 -7.81 -12.89
C LEU A 215 -5.35 -9.28 -12.86
N ASN A 216 -5.81 -10.06 -11.88
CA ASN A 216 -5.64 -11.51 -11.90
C ASN A 216 -6.44 -12.16 -13.04
N GLU A 217 -7.68 -11.73 -13.28
CA GLU A 217 -8.45 -12.17 -14.45
C GLU A 217 -7.72 -11.81 -15.75
N TYR A 218 -7.18 -10.59 -15.85
CA TYR A 218 -6.37 -10.13 -16.98
C TYR A 218 -5.19 -11.06 -17.25
N ILE A 219 -4.38 -11.37 -16.23
CA ILE A 219 -3.23 -12.28 -16.34
C ILE A 219 -3.66 -13.72 -16.71
N ASN A 220 -4.79 -14.18 -16.17
CA ASN A 220 -5.32 -15.51 -16.49
C ASN A 220 -5.71 -15.61 -17.96
N LEU A 221 -6.35 -14.58 -18.53
CA LEU A 221 -6.69 -14.53 -19.95
C LEU A 221 -5.47 -14.55 -20.87
N THR A 222 -4.30 -14.17 -20.37
CA THR A 222 -3.06 -14.23 -21.15
C THR A 222 -2.36 -15.58 -21.06
N THR A 223 -2.85 -16.54 -20.27
CA THR A 223 -2.21 -17.84 -20.12
C THR A 223 -2.58 -18.77 -21.28
N PHE A 224 -1.59 -19.50 -21.81
CA PHE A 224 -1.78 -20.47 -22.88
C PHE A 224 -0.85 -21.67 -22.71
N GLN A 225 -1.22 -22.78 -23.35
CA GLN A 225 -0.41 -23.98 -23.45
C GLN A 225 0.06 -24.16 -24.89
N TYR A 226 1.24 -24.72 -25.06
CA TYR A 226 1.82 -25.04 -26.36
C TYR A 226 2.57 -26.38 -26.25
N TYR A 227 2.74 -27.02 -27.40
CA TYR A 227 3.54 -28.21 -27.58
C TYR A 227 4.97 -27.80 -27.93
N ASP A 228 5.93 -28.51 -27.35
CA ASP A 228 7.36 -28.41 -27.63
C ASP A 228 7.95 -29.82 -27.45
N ASP A 229 8.69 -30.30 -28.44
CA ASP A 229 9.34 -31.62 -28.40
C ASP A 229 10.61 -31.63 -27.52
N GLY A 230 11.06 -30.47 -27.05
CA GLY A 230 12.21 -30.30 -26.16
C GLY A 230 13.58 -30.50 -26.84
N ILE A 231 13.60 -30.77 -28.14
CA ILE A 231 14.82 -30.93 -28.94
C ILE A 231 14.90 -29.90 -30.07
N GLY A 232 13.88 -29.04 -30.20
CA GLY A 232 13.84 -27.92 -31.12
C GLY A 232 13.46 -28.32 -32.56
N MET A 233 12.87 -29.51 -32.77
CA MET A 233 12.44 -29.92 -34.11
C MET A 233 10.96 -29.63 -34.39
N ALA A 234 10.13 -29.55 -33.36
CA ALA A 234 8.72 -29.24 -33.48
C ALA A 234 8.20 -28.53 -32.22
N ASN A 235 7.61 -27.34 -32.40
CA ASN A 235 6.82 -26.66 -31.39
C ASN A 235 5.60 -26.00 -32.04
N ASN A 236 4.70 -25.41 -31.26
CA ASN A 236 3.61 -24.57 -31.80
C ASN A 236 3.40 -23.29 -30.97
N TYR A 237 4.50 -22.76 -30.43
CA TYR A 237 4.48 -21.64 -29.48
C TYR A 237 3.78 -20.42 -30.06
N TRP A 238 4.21 -19.94 -31.24
CA TRP A 238 3.70 -18.71 -31.84
C TRP A 238 2.23 -18.82 -32.20
N SER A 239 1.85 -19.96 -32.76
CA SER A 239 0.46 -20.23 -33.10
C SER A 239 -0.45 -20.29 -31.87
N SER A 240 0.02 -20.91 -30.79
CA SER A 240 -0.71 -20.96 -29.53
C SER A 240 -0.83 -19.59 -28.86
N PHE A 241 0.25 -18.80 -28.88
CA PHE A 241 0.30 -17.45 -28.38
C PHE A 241 -0.69 -16.52 -29.12
N PHE A 242 -0.62 -16.47 -30.45
CA PHE A 242 -1.52 -15.61 -31.23
C PHE A 242 -2.98 -16.05 -31.18
N ASN A 243 -3.24 -17.36 -31.09
CA ASN A 243 -4.59 -17.90 -30.84
C ASN A 243 -5.14 -17.45 -29.47
N MET A 244 -4.30 -17.43 -28.42
CA MET A 244 -4.71 -16.89 -27.12
C MET A 244 -5.05 -15.40 -27.22
N ILE A 245 -4.19 -14.59 -27.83
CA ILE A 245 -4.42 -13.15 -27.93
C ILE A 245 -5.68 -12.85 -28.75
N SER A 246 -5.81 -13.45 -29.94
CA SER A 246 -6.96 -13.21 -30.82
C SER A 246 -8.30 -13.55 -30.18
N LYS A 247 -8.36 -14.61 -29.36
CA LYS A 247 -9.58 -14.99 -28.61
C LYS A 247 -9.91 -14.04 -27.47
N ASN A 248 -8.90 -13.45 -26.84
CA ASN A 248 -9.07 -12.73 -25.58
C ASN A 248 -8.92 -11.21 -25.70
N ILE A 249 -8.47 -10.65 -26.84
CA ILE A 249 -8.12 -9.23 -26.97
C ILE A 249 -9.24 -8.27 -26.56
N ASP A 250 -10.50 -8.57 -26.89
CA ASP A 250 -11.62 -7.69 -26.54
C ASP A 250 -11.94 -7.72 -25.04
N ASN A 251 -11.77 -8.89 -24.39
CA ASN A 251 -11.88 -9.01 -22.94
C ASN A 251 -10.71 -8.30 -22.24
N LEU A 252 -9.49 -8.44 -22.76
CA LEU A 252 -8.31 -7.73 -22.25
C LEU A 252 -8.51 -6.21 -22.30
N ARG A 253 -8.99 -5.67 -23.44
CA ARG A 253 -9.34 -4.24 -23.57
C ARG A 253 -10.41 -3.79 -22.57
N LYS A 254 -11.44 -4.62 -22.36
CA LYS A 254 -12.51 -4.31 -21.41
C LYS A 254 -11.97 -4.21 -19.98
N ILE A 255 -11.23 -5.23 -19.53
CA ILE A 255 -10.65 -5.27 -18.18
C ILE A 255 -9.63 -4.15 -18.00
N LYS A 256 -8.83 -3.86 -19.03
CA LYS A 256 -7.86 -2.76 -19.01
C LYS A 256 -8.56 -1.41 -18.75
N LYS A 257 -9.61 -1.14 -19.51
CA LYS A 257 -10.41 0.08 -19.37
C LYS A 257 -11.04 0.19 -17.98
N GLU A 258 -11.67 -0.89 -17.51
CA GLU A 258 -12.30 -0.91 -16.18
C GLU A 258 -11.28 -0.68 -15.07
N THR A 259 -10.11 -1.32 -15.18
CA THR A 259 -9.00 -1.11 -14.24
C THR A 259 -8.52 0.35 -14.26
N ASP A 260 -8.29 0.93 -15.44
CA ASP A 260 -7.86 2.34 -15.54
C ASP A 260 -8.88 3.30 -14.91
N ASP A 261 -10.17 3.12 -15.19
CA ASP A 261 -11.24 3.96 -14.63
C ASP A 261 -11.24 3.92 -13.09
N ILE A 262 -11.05 2.73 -12.50
CA ILE A 262 -10.92 2.57 -11.04
C ILE A 262 -9.66 3.26 -10.54
N LEU A 263 -8.50 3.02 -11.14
CA LEU A 263 -7.23 3.62 -10.72
C LEU A 263 -7.29 5.16 -10.76
N TYR A 264 -7.88 5.76 -11.80
CA TYR A 264 -8.05 7.21 -11.90
C TYR A 264 -8.98 7.78 -10.81
N SER A 265 -10.05 7.05 -10.48
CA SER A 265 -10.93 7.45 -9.38
C SER A 265 -10.20 7.47 -8.04
N MET A 266 -9.27 6.53 -7.83
CA MET A 266 -8.46 6.43 -6.61
C MET A 266 -7.39 7.53 -6.49
N TYR A 267 -6.95 8.12 -7.61
CA TYR A 267 -6.06 9.29 -7.61
C TYR A 267 -6.75 10.60 -7.25
N SER A 268 -8.04 10.69 -7.55
CA SER A 268 -8.84 11.91 -7.42
C SER A 268 -9.52 12.03 -6.05
N ALA A 269 -9.42 11.00 -5.22
CA ALA A 269 -9.96 10.90 -3.86
C ALA A 269 -8.87 11.14 -2.81
#